data_AF-A0A2G7M3B8-F1
#
_entry.id   AF-A0A2G7M3B8-F1
#
_cell.length_a   1.000
_cell.length_b   1.000
_cell.length_c   1.000
_cell.angle_alpha   90.00
_cell.angle_beta   90.00
_cell.angle_gamma   90.00
#
_symmetry.space_group_name_H-M   'P 1'
#
loop_
_entity.id
_entity.type
_entity.pdbx_description
1 polymer ?
#
loop_
_entity_poly.entity_id
_entity_poly.type
_entity_poly.pdbx_seq_one_letter_code
_entity_poly.pdbx_strand_id
1 'polypeptide(L)'
;MNWLLFLKGADKSNWEVLQMNEPTLKKAMDTLEFLSQDREARRLYEERQKYLHDEASMIEWATEKCIAKGIVEGEQKKAIEIAKNMLSFGIEVSVIAKTSGLTESEVEALKD
;
A
#
# COMPACT_ATOMS: atom_id res chain seq x y z
N MET A 1 -2.50 -27.01 33.43
CA MET A 1 -3.51 -25.93 33.25
C MET A 1 -2.87 -24.53 33.28
N ASN A 2 -1.85 -24.31 34.11
CA ASN A 2 -1.23 -22.99 34.34
C ASN A 2 -0.67 -22.30 33.07
N TRP A 3 -0.07 -23.06 32.15
CA TRP A 3 0.43 -22.54 30.87
C TRP A 3 -0.67 -21.96 29.96
N LEU A 4 -1.85 -22.58 29.92
CA LEU A 4 -2.98 -22.07 29.12
C LEU A 4 -3.55 -20.77 29.70
N LEU A 5 -3.52 -20.61 31.02
CA LEU A 5 -3.94 -19.37 31.69
C LEU A 5 -2.93 -18.24 31.45
N PHE A 6 -1.63 -18.54 31.47
CA PHE A 6 -0.58 -17.60 31.10
C PHE A 6 -0.71 -17.13 29.64
N LEU A 7 -0.89 -18.05 28.69
CA LEU A 7 -1.03 -17.71 27.27
C LEU A 7 -2.33 -16.95 26.95
N LYS A 8 -3.38 -17.13 27.75
CA LYS A 8 -4.64 -16.37 27.63
C LYS A 8 -4.58 -14.97 28.25
N GLY A 9 -3.44 -14.58 28.84
CA GLY A 9 -3.27 -13.26 29.45
C GLY A 9 -4.04 -13.07 30.75
N ALA A 10 -4.06 -14.09 31.63
CA ALA A 10 -4.69 -13.96 32.94
C ALA A 10 -4.11 -12.77 33.74
N ASP A 11 -4.98 -12.07 34.48
CA ASP A 11 -4.66 -10.87 35.26
C ASP A 11 -3.48 -11.10 36.24
N LYS A 12 -2.62 -10.09 36.41
CA LYS A 12 -1.41 -10.14 37.26
C LYS A 12 -1.74 -10.54 38.70
N SER A 13 -2.96 -10.24 39.18
CA SER A 13 -3.43 -10.66 40.51
C SER A 13 -3.47 -12.17 40.73
N ASN A 14 -3.52 -12.98 39.67
CA ASN A 14 -3.51 -14.45 39.75
C ASN A 14 -2.12 -15.07 39.53
N TRP A 15 -1.08 -14.25 39.31
CA TRP A 15 0.26 -14.73 38.94
C TRP A 15 0.99 -15.38 40.11
N GLU A 16 0.81 -14.90 41.33
CA GLU A 16 1.44 -15.48 42.54
C GLU A 16 1.03 -16.95 42.74
N VAL A 17 -0.24 -17.28 42.47
CA VAL A 17 -0.78 -18.65 42.58
C VAL A 17 -0.26 -19.57 41.47
N LEU A 18 0.03 -19.03 40.29
CA LEU A 18 0.50 -19.80 39.13
C LEU A 18 2.01 -20.13 39.23
N GLN A 19 2.80 -19.29 39.91
CA GLN A 19 4.26 -19.42 40.04
C GLN A 19 4.71 -20.51 41.03
N MET A 20 3.88 -20.90 42.01
CA MET A 20 4.30 -21.80 43.08
C MET A 20 4.66 -23.23 42.62
N ASN A 21 4.22 -23.67 41.43
CA ASN A 21 4.33 -25.07 41.04
C ASN A 21 5.21 -25.34 39.79
N GLU A 22 5.65 -24.31 39.04
CA GLU A 22 6.37 -24.47 37.77
C GLU A 22 7.49 -23.43 37.61
N PRO A 23 8.76 -23.78 37.90
CA PRO A 23 9.90 -22.85 37.79
C PRO A 23 10.15 -22.30 36.38
N THR A 24 9.77 -23.06 35.35
CA THR A 24 9.84 -22.68 33.93
C THR A 24 8.81 -21.62 33.58
N LEU A 25 7.61 -21.70 34.17
CA LEU A 25 6.55 -20.71 33.98
C LEU A 25 6.95 -19.36 34.60
N LYS A 26 7.57 -19.38 35.78
CA LYS A 26 8.13 -18.18 36.41
C LYS A 26 9.16 -17.49 35.51
N LYS A 27 10.10 -18.23 34.93
CA LYS A 27 11.08 -17.68 33.97
C LYS A 27 10.43 -17.04 32.75
N ALA A 28 9.37 -17.65 32.21
CA ALA A 28 8.62 -17.08 31.08
C ALA A 28 7.90 -15.78 31.48
N MET A 29 7.36 -15.71 32.69
CA MET A 29 6.70 -14.51 33.23
C MET A 29 7.69 -13.38 33.52
N ASP A 30 8.85 -13.68 34.12
CA ASP A 30 9.93 -12.71 34.37
C ASP A 30 10.50 -12.16 33.04
N THR A 31 10.64 -13.03 32.04
CA THR A 31 11.09 -12.63 30.69
C THR A 31 10.04 -11.77 30.00
N LEU A 32 8.76 -12.11 30.11
CA LEU A 32 7.66 -11.30 29.59
C LEU A 32 7.61 -9.94 30.30
N GLU A 33 7.80 -9.91 31.62
CA GLU A 33 7.84 -8.68 32.40
C GLU A 33 9.02 -7.80 31.99
N PHE A 34 10.23 -8.36 31.88
CA PHE A 34 11.41 -7.67 31.37
C PHE A 34 11.21 -7.10 29.96
N LEU A 35 10.67 -7.90 29.02
CA LEU A 35 10.35 -7.43 27.66
C LEU A 35 9.23 -6.37 27.66
N SER A 36 8.28 -6.45 28.61
CA SER A 36 7.20 -5.47 28.74
C SER A 36 7.63 -4.17 29.44
N GLN A 37 8.70 -4.22 30.23
CA GLN A 37 9.28 -3.08 30.95
C GLN A 37 10.12 -2.20 30.01
N ASP A 38 10.62 -2.73 28.90
CA ASP A 38 11.26 -1.92 27.87
C ASP A 38 10.25 -1.24 26.93
N ARG A 39 9.31 -0.52 27.56
CA ARG A 39 8.25 0.24 26.87
C ARG A 39 8.84 1.23 25.86
N GLU A 40 9.98 1.83 26.19
CA GLU A 40 10.66 2.75 25.29
C GLU A 40 11.29 2.02 24.10
N ALA A 41 11.95 0.87 24.24
CA ALA A 41 12.43 0.14 23.05
C ALA A 41 11.26 -0.38 22.20
N ARG A 42 10.15 -0.80 22.81
CA ARG A 42 8.95 -1.18 22.06
C ARG A 42 8.38 -0.01 21.28
N ARG A 43 8.28 1.16 21.92
CA ARG A 43 7.84 2.39 21.28
C ARG A 43 8.76 2.77 20.12
N LEU A 44 10.09 2.77 20.32
CA LEU A 44 11.07 3.06 19.27
C LEU A 44 10.99 2.07 18.11
N TYR A 45 10.77 0.79 18.39
CA TYR A 45 10.55 -0.23 17.37
C TYR A 45 9.27 0.02 16.58
N GLU A 46 8.15 0.29 17.26
CA GLU A 46 6.87 0.60 16.63
C GLU A 46 6.93 1.89 15.80
N GLU A 47 7.60 2.94 16.28
CA GLU A 47 7.86 4.18 15.54
C GLU A 47 8.70 3.92 14.28
N ARG A 48 9.74 3.09 14.37
CA ARG A 48 10.55 2.68 13.21
C ARG A 48 9.73 1.87 12.21
N GLN A 49 8.94 0.90 12.67
CA GLN A 49 8.08 0.12 11.78
C GLN A 49 7.06 1.01 11.08
N LYS A 50 6.44 1.93 11.82
CA LYS A 50 5.51 2.92 11.27
C LYS A 50 6.18 3.74 10.17
N TYR A 51 7.37 4.30 10.42
CA TYR A 51 8.11 5.08 9.41
C TYR A 51 8.37 4.26 8.13
N LEU A 52 8.82 3.00 8.27
CA LEU A 52 9.08 2.13 7.12
C LEU A 52 7.81 1.80 6.33
N HIS A 53 6.69 1.58 7.02
CA HIS A 53 5.40 1.36 6.38
C HIS A 53 4.88 2.60 5.68
N ASP A 54 5.01 3.77 6.29
CA ASP A 54 4.62 5.05 5.69
C ASP A 54 5.47 5.32 4.43
N GLU A 55 6.78 5.07 4.49
CA GLU A 55 7.69 5.20 3.34
C GLU A 55 7.31 4.23 2.20
N ALA A 56 7.10 2.95 2.52
CA ALA A 56 6.67 1.96 1.54
C ALA A 56 5.33 2.32 0.88
N SER A 57 4.36 2.76 1.69
CA SER A 57 3.03 3.16 1.22
C SER A 57 3.10 4.40 0.31
N MET A 58 3.96 5.37 0.65
CA MET A 58 4.17 6.56 -0.19
C MET A 58 4.75 6.19 -1.55
N ILE A 59 5.74 5.29 -1.59
CA ILE A 59 6.34 4.83 -2.83
C ILE A 59 5.31 4.09 -3.68
N GLU A 60 4.59 3.13 -3.09
CA GLU A 60 3.55 2.36 -3.78
C GLU A 60 2.51 3.29 -4.42
N TRP A 61 1.94 4.19 -3.63
CA TRP A 61 0.98 5.17 -4.12
C TRP A 61 1.52 6.06 -5.25
N ALA A 62 2.77 6.52 -5.13
CA ALA A 62 3.40 7.33 -6.16
C ALA A 62 3.62 6.54 -7.46
N THR A 63 4.04 5.28 -7.34
CA THR A 63 4.23 4.40 -8.51
C THR A 63 2.91 4.10 -9.22
N GLU A 64 1.86 3.76 -8.48
CA GLU A 64 0.53 3.51 -9.05
C GLU A 64 0.00 4.73 -9.80
N LYS A 65 0.09 5.92 -9.18
CA LYS A 65 -0.33 7.16 -9.83
C LYS A 65 0.49 7.48 -11.07
N CYS A 66 1.79 7.27 -11.03
CA CYS A 66 2.68 7.50 -12.17
C CYS A 66 2.33 6.56 -13.33
N ILE A 67 2.13 5.27 -13.04
CA ILE A 67 1.75 4.26 -14.04
C ILE A 67 0.38 4.60 -14.63
N ALA A 68 -0.62 4.89 -13.81
CA ALA A 68 -1.96 5.24 -14.28
C ALA A 68 -1.93 6.48 -15.19
N LYS A 69 -1.21 7.53 -14.78
CA LYS A 69 -1.03 8.73 -15.60
C LYS A 69 -0.29 8.42 -16.91
N GLY A 70 0.76 7.60 -16.86
CA GLY A 70 1.54 7.19 -18.03
C GLY A 70 0.72 6.39 -19.05
N ILE A 71 -0.17 5.51 -18.58
CA ILE A 71 -1.10 4.77 -19.45
C ILE A 71 -2.05 5.72 -20.16
N VAL A 72 -2.72 6.62 -19.42
CA VAL A 72 -3.68 7.58 -19.99
C VAL A 72 -2.99 8.50 -21.01
N GLU A 73 -1.82 9.06 -20.66
CA GLU A 73 -1.05 9.90 -21.59
C GLU A 73 -0.58 9.11 -22.81
N GLY A 74 -0.21 7.85 -22.64
CA GLY A 74 0.21 6.96 -23.72
C GLY A 74 -0.93 6.63 -24.70
N GLU A 75 -2.11 6.30 -24.16
CA GLU A 75 -3.32 6.05 -24.95
C GLU A 75 -3.72 7.30 -25.74
N GLN A 76 -3.71 8.48 -25.11
CA GLN A 76 -4.03 9.74 -25.77
C GLN A 76 -3.02 10.08 -26.88
N LYS A 77 -1.71 9.95 -26.62
CA LYS A 77 -0.67 10.18 -27.63
C LYS A 77 -0.82 9.24 -28.82
N LYS A 78 -1.09 7.95 -28.56
CA LYS A 78 -1.32 6.96 -29.60
C LYS A 78 -2.58 7.27 -30.42
N ALA A 79 -3.67 7.68 -29.78
CA ALA A 79 -4.89 8.09 -30.47
C ALA A 79 -4.65 9.28 -31.40
N ILE A 80 -3.89 10.28 -30.93
CA ILE A 80 -3.49 11.45 -31.73
C ILE A 80 -2.61 11.04 -32.93
N GLU A 81 -1.64 10.16 -32.72
CA GLU A 81 -0.76 9.67 -33.79
C GLU A 81 -1.55 8.91 -34.87
N ILE A 82 -2.46 8.02 -34.45
CA ILE A 82 -3.35 7.31 -35.36
C ILE A 82 -4.25 8.30 -36.12
N ALA A 83 -4.83 9.30 -35.44
CA ALA A 83 -5.69 10.30 -36.07
C ALA A 83 -4.92 11.12 -37.12
N LYS A 84 -3.68 11.54 -36.84
CA LYS A 84 -2.81 12.22 -37.82
C LYS A 84 -2.51 11.34 -39.04
N ASN A 85 -2.24 10.06 -38.82
CA ASN A 85 -2.04 9.11 -39.92
C ASN A 85 -3.33 8.92 -40.73
N MET A 86 -4.50 8.81 -40.10
CA MET A 86 -5.77 8.69 -40.81
C MET A 86 -6.10 9.94 -41.63
N LEU A 87 -5.81 11.13 -41.09
CA LEU A 87 -5.96 12.40 -41.82
C LEU A 87 -5.06 12.45 -43.07
N SER A 88 -3.83 11.94 -42.99
CA SER A 88 -2.92 11.90 -44.15
C SER A 88 -3.39 10.95 -45.26
N PHE A 89 -4.19 9.94 -44.92
CA PHE A 89 -4.90 9.08 -45.88
C PHE A 89 -6.19 9.69 -46.42
N GLY A 90 -6.55 10.92 -46.02
CA GLY A 90 -7.76 11.60 -46.49
C GLY A 90 -9.05 11.04 -45.88
N ILE A 91 -8.98 10.36 -44.74
CA ILE A 91 -10.15 9.86 -44.02
C ILE A 91 -10.92 11.05 -43.42
N GLU A 92 -12.25 10.97 -43.47
CA GLU A 92 -13.13 12.02 -42.98
C GLU A 92 -13.06 12.16 -41.44
N VAL A 93 -13.07 13.41 -40.97
CA VAL A 93 -12.94 13.76 -39.54
C VAL A 93 -14.00 13.08 -38.66
N SER A 94 -15.24 12.99 -39.16
CA SER A 94 -16.33 12.33 -38.43
C SER A 94 -16.04 10.85 -38.14
N VAL A 95 -15.35 10.16 -39.05
CA VAL A 95 -14.97 8.75 -38.93
C VAL A 95 -13.77 8.59 -37.99
N ILE A 96 -12.81 9.51 -38.07
CA ILE A 96 -11.65 9.51 -37.18
C ILE A 96 -12.07 9.76 -35.74
N ALA A 97 -12.94 10.74 -35.49
CA ALA A 97 -13.46 11.03 -34.15
C ALA A 97 -14.17 9.80 -33.55
N LYS A 98 -15.03 9.13 -34.32
CA LYS A 98 -15.75 7.92 -33.88
C LYS A 98 -14.84 6.73 -33.57
N THR A 99 -13.72 6.59 -34.27
CA THR A 99 -12.84 5.41 -34.15
C THR A 99 -11.66 5.62 -33.19
N SER A 100 -11.17 6.85 -33.06
CA SER A 100 -10.04 7.20 -32.18
C SER A 100 -10.43 7.55 -30.75
N GLY A 101 -11.73 7.82 -30.50
CA GLY A 101 -12.21 8.31 -29.21
C GLY A 101 -11.92 9.80 -28.96
N LEU A 102 -11.38 10.50 -29.95
CA LEU A 102 -11.21 11.96 -29.95
C LEU A 102 -12.50 12.65 -30.38
N THR A 103 -12.68 13.89 -29.93
CA THR A 103 -13.73 14.76 -30.43
C THR A 103 -13.40 15.29 -31.83
N GLU A 104 -14.43 15.65 -32.61
CA GLU A 104 -14.22 16.24 -33.94
C GLU A 104 -13.37 17.53 -33.86
N SER A 105 -13.55 18.33 -32.80
CA SER A 105 -12.73 19.53 -32.56
C SER A 105 -11.26 19.20 -32.30
N GLU A 106 -10.96 18.13 -31.56
CA GLU A 106 -9.58 17.70 -31.33
C GLU A 106 -8.96 17.20 -32.64
N VAL A 107 -9.69 16.44 -33.45
CA VAL A 107 -9.19 15.95 -34.74
C VAL A 107 -9.00 17.10 -35.73
N GLU A 108 -9.89 18.09 -35.77
CA GLU A 108 -9.74 19.27 -36.63
C GLU A 108 -8.48 20.08 -36.25
N ALA A 109 -8.19 20.20 -34.95
CA ALA A 109 -6.97 20.84 -34.45
C ALA A 109 -5.68 20.07 -34.80
N LEU A 110 -5.75 18.82 -35.28
CA LEU A 110 -4.60 18.05 -35.76
C LEU A 110 -4.27 18.30 -37.23
N LYS A 111 -5.09 19.06 -37.96
CA LYS A 111 -4.86 19.39 -39.38
C LYS A 111 -3.89 20.56 -39.59
N ASP A 112 -3.55 21.28 -38.52
CA ASP A 112 -2.52 22.33 -38.50
C ASP A 112 -1.10 21.75 -38.48
#